data_AF-A0A1W9R2D6-F1
#
_entry.id   AF-A0A1W9R2D6-F1
#
_cell.length_a   1.000
_cell.length_b   1.000
_cell.length_c   1.000
_cell.angle_alpha   90.00
_cell.angle_beta   90.00
_cell.angle_gamma   90.00
#
_symmetry.space_group_name_H-M   'P 1'
#
loop_
_entity.id
_entity.type
_entity.pdbx_description
1 polymer ?
#
loop_
_entity_poly.entity_id
_entity_poly.type
_entity_poly.pdbx_seq_one_letter_code
_entity_poly.pdbx_strand_id
1 'polypeptide(L)' 'MLAGAISACVFKDLLNAVIASGIVSLIAAVLFYLLQAPDVAMAEASIGAALVTAIFVIAIRKTERKE' A
#
# COMPACT_ATOMS: atom_id res chain seq x y z
N MET A 1 -4.65 2.88 9.32
CA MET A 1 -3.93 1.59 9.24
C MET A 1 -4.91 0.41 9.36
N LEU A 2 -5.55 0.18 10.52
CA LEU A 2 -6.48 -0.95 10.71
C LEU A 2 -7.70 -0.92 9.76
N ALA A 3 -8.38 0.23 9.65
CA ALA A 3 -9.51 0.36 8.73
C ALA A 3 -9.10 0.14 7.25
N GLY A 4 -7.89 0.57 6.87
CA GLY A 4 -7.33 0.36 5.52
C GLY A 4 -6.96 -1.10 5.24
N ALA A 5 -6.41 -1.78 6.25
CA ALA A 5 -6.08 -3.21 6.15
C ALA A 5 -7.35 -4.08 6.05
N ILE A 6 -8.39 -3.76 6.82
CA ILE A 6 -9.68 -4.47 6.75
C ILE A 6 -10.33 -4.25 5.40
N SER A 7 -10.35 -3.00 4.91
CA SER A 7 -10.94 -2.70 3.61
C SER A 7 -10.15 -3.31 2.45
N ALA A 8 -8.82 -3.36 2.51
CA ALA A 8 -8.00 -4.09 1.53
C ALA A 8 -8.35 -5.59 1.43
N CYS A 9 -8.76 -6.21 2.55
CA CYS A 9 -9.16 -7.62 2.57
C CYS A 9 -10.60 -7.85 2.08
N VAL A 10 -11.47 -6.85 2.18
CA VAL A 10 -12.90 -6.96 1.82
C VAL A 10 -13.19 -6.47 0.40
N PHE A 11 -12.29 -5.70 -0.22
CA PHE A 11 -12.48 -5.22 -1.60
C PHE A 11 -12.38 -6.37 -2.61
N LYS A 12 -13.49 -6.63 -3.32
CA LYS A 12 -13.55 -7.57 -4.47
C LYS A 12 -12.82 -7.06 -5.71
N ASP A 13 -12.64 -5.75 -5.82
CA ASP A 13 -11.85 -5.13 -6.87
C ASP A 13 -10.39 -5.00 -6.42
N LEU A 14 -9.51 -5.76 -7.09
CA LEU A 14 -8.07 -5.83 -6.77
C LEU A 14 -7.40 -4.44 -6.83
N LEU A 15 -7.90 -3.54 -7.67
CA LEU A 15 -7.38 -2.17 -7.77
C LEU A 15 -7.64 -1.36 -6.48
N ASN A 16 -8.83 -1.50 -5.90
CA ASN A 16 -9.18 -0.81 -4.66
C ASN A 16 -8.43 -1.40 -3.47
N ALA A 17 -8.21 -2.72 -3.47
CA ALA A 17 -7.39 -3.39 -2.46
C ALA A 17 -5.94 -2.86 -2.46
N VAL A 18 -5.35 -2.67 -3.65
CA VAL A 18 -3.98 -2.15 -3.80
C VAL A 18 -3.88 -0.69 -3.35
N ILE A 19 -4.86 0.15 -3.69
CA ILE A 19 -4.90 1.54 -3.22
C ILE A 19 -5.04 1.59 -1.70
N ALA A 20 -5.93 0.78 -1.12
CA ALA A 20 -6.09 0.68 0.33
C ALA A 20 -4.80 0.22 1.02
N SER A 21 -4.09 -0.75 0.44
CA SER A 21 -2.78 -1.21 0.93
C SER A 21 -1.70 -0.12 0.83
N GLY A 22 -1.68 0.68 -0.25
CA GLY A 22 -0.76 1.82 -0.39
C GLY A 22 -0.99 2.90 0.69
N ILE A 23 -2.26 3.17 1.05
CA ILE A 23 -2.60 4.08 2.15
C ILE A 23 -2.09 3.53 3.50
N VAL A 24 -2.13 2.22 3.70
CA VAL A 24 -1.58 1.57 4.90
C VAL A 24 -0.07 1.80 5.01
N SER A 25 0.70 1.60 3.92
CA SER A 25 2.15 1.89 3.91
C SER A 25 2.48 3.37 4.09
N LEU A 26 1.67 4.29 3.54
CA LEU A 26 1.84 5.73 3.78
C LEU A 26 1.70 6.08 5.26
N ILE A 27 0.68 5.51 5.93
CA ILE A 27 0.48 5.71 7.37
C ILE A 27 1.64 5.09 8.17
N ALA A 28 2.17 3.94 7.73
CA ALA A 28 3.34 3.31 8.36
C ALA A 28 4.60 4.18 8.23
N ALA A 29 4.87 4.76 7.06
CA ALA A 29 6.00 5.67 6.86
C ALA A 29 5.90 6.92 7.75
N VAL A 30 4.70 7.48 7.93
CA VAL A 30 4.46 8.59 8.88
C VAL A 30 4.73 8.15 10.32
N LEU A 31 4.34 6.93 10.71
CA LEU A 31 4.68 6.39 12.03
C LEU A 31 6.20 6.26 12.24
N PHE A 32 6.94 5.74 11.26
CA PHE A 32 8.40 5.64 11.35
C PHE A 32 9.07 7.00 11.49
N TYR A 33 8.54 8.02 10.81
CA TYR A 33 9.00 9.38 10.96
C TYR A 33 8.79 9.90 12.40
N LEU A 34 7.61 9.65 12.99
CA LEU A 34 7.30 10.01 14.38
C LEU A 34 8.17 9.26 15.40
N LEU A 35 8.58 8.02 15.10
CA LEU A 35 9.50 7.23 15.91
C LEU A 35 10.98 7.67 15.80
N GLN A 36 11.26 8.83 15.19
CA GLN A 36 12.62 9.32 14.92
C GLN A 36 13.47 8.38 14.06
N ALA A 37 12.85 7.57 13.20
CA ALA A 37 13.54 6.70 12.24
C ALA A 37 13.35 7.22 10.79
N PRO A 38 14.01 8.33 10.40
CA PRO A 38 13.79 8.97 9.10
C PRO A 38 14.29 8.12 7.92
N ASP A 39 15.37 7.37 8.08
CA ASP A 39 15.91 6.50 7.02
C ASP A 39 14.93 5.38 6.64
N VAL A 40 14.30 4.75 7.65
CA VAL A 40 13.29 3.71 7.45
C VAL A 40 12.01 4.29 6.87
N ALA A 41 11.62 5.50 7.30
CA ALA A 41 10.45 6.20 6.75
C ALA A 41 10.61 6.49 5.25
N MET A 42 11.79 6.93 4.80
CA MET A 42 12.07 7.17 3.38
C MET A 42 12.05 5.89 2.54
N ALA A 43 12.61 4.80 3.08
CA ALA A 43 12.58 3.49 2.43
C ALA A 43 11.13 2.97 2.29
N GLU A 44 10.36 3.03 3.38
CA GLU A 44 8.97 2.54 3.40
C GLU A 44 8.05 3.36 2.49
N ALA A 45 8.21 4.69 2.46
CA ALA A 45 7.45 5.54 1.54
C ALA A 45 7.75 5.21 0.07
N SER A 46 9.02 4.95 -0.27
CA SER A 46 9.44 4.65 -1.63
C SER A 46 8.99 3.25 -2.08
N ILE A 47 9.20 2.25 -1.23
CA ILE A 47 8.91 0.85 -1.56
C ILE A 47 7.41 0.57 -1.41
N GLY A 48 6.85 0.86 -0.23
CA GLY A 48 5.48 0.52 0.11
C GLY A 48 4.42 1.34 -0.63
N ALA A 49 4.63 2.65 -0.80
CA ALA A 49 3.64 3.49 -1.46
C ALA A 49 3.79 3.51 -3.00
N ALA A 50 5.01 3.52 -3.54
CA ALA A 50 5.23 3.66 -4.98
C ALA A 50 5.53 2.34 -5.68
N LEU A 51 6.57 1.61 -5.25
CA LEU A 51 7.04 0.42 -5.98
C LEU A 51 6.04 -0.74 -5.92
N VAL A 52 5.57 -1.09 -4.72
CA VAL A 52 4.60 -2.17 -4.51
C VAL A 52 3.29 -1.86 -5.24
N THR A 53 2.76 -0.64 -5.09
CA THR A 53 1.55 -0.18 -5.80
C THR A 53 1.72 -0.27 -7.31
N ALA A 54 2.85 0.20 -7.86
CA ALA A 54 3.12 0.14 -9.29
C ALA A 54 3.18 -1.29 -9.82
N ILE A 55 3.89 -2.18 -9.11
CA ILE A 55 4.00 -3.60 -9.48
C ILE A 55 2.62 -4.26 -9.47
N PHE A 56 1.83 -4.06 -8.41
CA PHE A 56 0.49 -4.63 -8.33
C PHE A 56 -0.46 -4.06 -9.40
N VAL A 57 -0.38 -2.76 -9.70
CA VAL A 57 -1.16 -2.17 -10.80
C VAL A 57 -0.77 -2.78 -12.14
N ILE A 58 0.52 -3.01 -12.41
CA ILE A 58 0.98 -3.67 -13.63
C ILE A 58 0.51 -5.13 -13.68
N ALA A 59 0.58 -5.85 -12.56
CA ALA A 59 0.10 -7.23 -12.45
C ALA A 59 -1.41 -7.31 -12.72
N ILE A 60 -2.21 -6.44 -12.08
CA ILE A 60 -3.67 -6.35 -12.29
C ILE A 60 -4.01 -5.93 -13.73
N ARG A 61 -3.15 -5.17 -14.40
CA ARG A 61 -3.35 -4.87 -15.83
C ARG A 61 -3.10 -6.08 -16.74
N LYS A 62 -2.27 -7.04 -16.30
CA LYS A 62 -1.90 -8.24 -17.05
C LYS A 62 -2.76 -9.47 -16.67
N THR A 63 -3.49 -9.39 -15.57
CA THR A 63 -4.40 -10.41 -15.03
C THR A 63 -5.84 -9.87 -15.01
N GLU A 64 -6.84 -10.70 -14.68
CA GLU A 64 -8.21 -10.22 -14.49
C GLU A 64 -8.32 -9.29 -13.27
N ARG A 65 -9.16 -8.25 -13.39
CA ARG A 65 -9.30 -7.19 -12.36
C ARG A 65 -10.20 -7.54 -11.18
N LYS A 66 -10.93 -8.65 -11.26
CA LYS A 66 -11.92 -9.09 -10.27
C LYS A 66 -11.56 -10.48 -9.78
N GLU A 67 -11.66 -10.67 -8.47
CA GLU A 67 -11.87 -11.98 -7.85
C GLU A 67 -13.34 -12.40 -7.96
#